data_AF-A0A8T0R6I2-F1
#
_entry.id   AF-A0A8T0R6I2-F1
#
_cell.length_a   1.000
_cell.length_b   1.000
_cell.length_c   1.000
_cell.angle_alpha   90.00
_cell.angle_beta   90.00
_cell.angle_gamma   90.00
#
_symmetry.space_group_name_H-M   'P 1'
#
loop_
_entity.id
_entity.type
_entity.pdbx_description
1 polymer ?
#
loop_
_entity_poly.entity_id
_entity_poly.type
_entity_poly.pdbx_seq_one_letter_code
_entity_poly.pdbx_strand_id
1 'polypeptide(L)'
;MSLLVPIVVALALGFTVVAGGCPGAHRNMTIEAACREACGAAPAPAPAPARAMYQLCIDSLRDDDGSVDDKTGEYAYRAAWRALWAYLDTMGRAWHFLRNAELAAGEEKAAYAFCVGGRYQDAEAAMDKVQSRLPEHCGPDTGGEYKRALRDVAACRDRVAKLPSSPLLAMVEADYNRTILAYLLGKLIGVN
;
A
#
# COMPACT_ATOMS: atom_id res chain seq x y z
N MET A 1 -9.46 66.77 -24.83
CA MET A 1 -9.56 65.37 -25.29
C MET A 1 -8.19 64.89 -25.75
N SER A 2 -7.52 64.04 -24.97
CA SER A 2 -6.50 63.10 -25.43
C SER A 2 -6.25 62.11 -24.30
N LEU A 3 -6.55 60.84 -24.59
CA LEU A 3 -6.48 59.69 -23.69
C LEU A 3 -5.03 59.20 -23.60
N LEU A 4 -4.48 59.12 -22.40
CA LEU A 4 -3.25 58.35 -22.15
C LEU A 4 -3.65 57.07 -21.42
N VAL A 5 -3.41 55.95 -22.12
CA VAL A 5 -3.70 54.57 -21.75
C VAL A 5 -2.76 54.12 -20.63
N PRO A 6 -3.25 53.49 -19.53
CA PRO A 6 -2.35 52.89 -18.54
C PRO A 6 -1.79 51.57 -19.08
N ILE A 7 -0.45 51.48 -19.14
CA ILE A 7 0.28 50.25 -19.47
C ILE A 7 0.15 49.31 -18.28
N VAL A 8 -0.59 48.21 -18.45
CA VAL A 8 -0.66 47.12 -17.47
C VAL A 8 0.58 46.25 -17.64
N VAL A 9 1.54 46.40 -16.72
CA VAL A 9 2.68 45.49 -16.62
C VAL A 9 2.20 44.21 -15.95
N ALA A 10 1.93 43.18 -16.75
CA ALA A 10 1.66 41.84 -16.24
C ALA A 10 2.98 41.24 -15.74
N LEU A 11 3.17 41.21 -14.41
CA LEU A 11 4.19 40.39 -13.76
C LEU A 11 3.82 38.92 -13.97
N ALA A 12 4.42 38.30 -15.00
CA ALA A 12 4.41 36.86 -15.16
C ALA A 12 5.26 36.25 -14.03
N LEU A 13 4.62 35.86 -12.94
CA LEU A 13 5.19 34.95 -11.96
C LEU A 13 5.32 33.59 -12.65
N GLY A 14 6.48 33.37 -13.27
CA GLY A 14 6.88 32.05 -13.75
C GLY A 14 7.03 31.12 -12.56
N PHE A 15 5.98 30.37 -12.24
CA PHE A 15 6.11 29.21 -11.38
C PHE A 15 6.93 28.18 -12.16
N THR A 16 8.21 28.06 -11.84
CA THR A 16 8.96 26.86 -12.17
C THR A 16 8.30 25.72 -11.40
N VAL A 17 7.39 24.98 -12.05
CA VAL A 17 7.00 23.66 -11.59
C VAL A 17 8.26 22.81 -11.74
N VAL A 18 9.10 22.80 -10.70
CA VAL A 18 10.04 21.70 -10.52
C VAL A 18 9.14 20.48 -10.50
N ALA A 19 9.30 19.57 -11.46
CA ALA A 19 8.66 18.26 -11.43
C ALA A 19 8.99 17.63 -10.07
N GLY A 20 8.07 17.79 -9.14
CA GLY A 20 8.34 17.80 -7.72
C GLY A 20 8.34 16.38 -7.22
N GLY A 21 9.49 15.70 -7.26
CA GLY A 21 9.67 14.49 -6.49
C GLY A 21 9.43 14.78 -5.01
N CYS A 22 8.90 13.81 -4.26
CA CYS A 22 8.64 14.01 -2.84
C CYS A 22 9.95 14.41 -2.13
N PRO A 23 9.94 15.44 -1.26
CA PRO A 23 11.13 15.83 -0.52
C PRO A 23 11.73 14.66 0.26
N GLY A 24 13.02 14.37 0.07
CA GLY A 24 13.71 13.27 0.75
C GLY A 24 13.47 11.88 0.14
N ALA A 25 12.80 11.78 -1.01
CA ALA A 25 12.63 10.51 -1.71
C ALA A 25 13.98 9.93 -2.14
N HIS A 26 14.25 8.70 -1.71
CA HIS A 26 15.30 7.88 -2.28
C HIS A 26 14.94 7.55 -3.73
N ARG A 27 15.93 7.61 -4.62
CA ARG A 27 15.78 7.20 -6.02
C ARG A 27 16.75 6.08 -6.33
N ASN A 28 16.32 5.14 -7.17
CA ASN A 28 17.19 4.14 -7.79
C ASN A 28 17.98 3.25 -6.81
N MET A 29 17.40 2.94 -5.65
CA MET A 29 17.95 1.91 -4.76
C MET A 29 17.93 0.53 -5.44
N THR A 30 18.86 -0.35 -5.08
CA THR A 30 18.69 -1.78 -5.38
C THR A 30 17.58 -2.37 -4.52
N ILE A 31 17.01 -3.51 -4.95
CA ILE A 31 16.02 -4.25 -4.18
C ILE A 31 16.52 -4.55 -2.76
N GLU A 32 17.77 -5.00 -2.60
CA GLU A 32 18.33 -5.34 -1.29
C GLU A 32 18.50 -4.11 -0.40
N ALA A 33 18.91 -2.97 -0.97
CA ALA A 33 19.04 -1.73 -0.22
C ALA A 33 17.68 -1.22 0.24
N ALA A 34 16.69 -1.19 -0.66
CA ALA A 34 15.33 -0.78 -0.35
C ALA A 34 14.70 -1.69 0.71
N CYS A 35 14.79 -3.00 0.56
CA CYS A 35 14.25 -3.96 1.53
C CYS A 35 14.95 -3.88 2.88
N ARG A 36 16.27 -3.68 2.90
CA ARG A 36 17.03 -3.53 4.15
C ARG A 36 16.61 -2.27 4.91
N GLU A 37 16.43 -1.17 4.20
CA GLU A 37 16.05 0.11 4.80
C GLU A 37 14.59 0.11 5.26
N ALA A 38 13.68 -0.41 4.42
CA ALA A 38 12.26 -0.51 4.74
C ALA A 38 11.97 -1.49 5.90
N CYS A 39 12.64 -2.64 5.93
CA CYS A 39 12.26 -3.78 6.78
C CYS A 39 13.29 -4.14 7.86
N GLY A 40 14.51 -3.63 7.78
CA GLY A 40 15.65 -4.04 8.63
C GLY A 40 16.57 -5.09 7.98
N ALA A 41 17.63 -5.48 8.69
CA ALA A 41 18.74 -6.27 8.14
C ALA A 41 18.43 -7.74 7.80
N ALA A 42 19.12 -8.22 6.76
CA ALA A 42 18.88 -9.47 6.03
C ALA A 42 19.46 -10.76 6.63
N PRO A 43 20.49 -10.74 7.51
CA PRO A 43 20.73 -11.90 8.37
C PRO A 43 20.89 -11.52 9.84
N ALA A 44 21.03 -12.55 10.69
CA ALA A 44 21.29 -12.40 12.12
C ALA A 44 22.39 -11.34 12.38
N PRO A 45 22.23 -10.48 13.39
CA PRO A 45 21.39 -10.66 14.57
C PRO A 45 19.97 -10.06 14.49
N ALA A 46 19.42 -9.80 13.30
CA ALA A 46 18.06 -9.24 13.19
C ALA A 46 16.96 -10.12 13.84
N PRO A 47 16.00 -9.52 14.59
CA PRO A 47 14.85 -10.23 15.12
C PRO A 47 14.09 -11.00 14.03
N ALA A 48 13.50 -12.15 14.38
CA ALA A 48 12.73 -12.99 13.45
C ALA A 48 11.67 -12.22 12.62
N PRO A 49 10.86 -11.30 13.17
CA PRO A 49 9.87 -10.56 12.38
C PRO A 49 10.52 -9.64 11.34
N ALA A 50 11.66 -9.01 11.66
CA ALA A 50 12.38 -8.18 10.69
C ALA A 50 12.93 -9.01 9.53
N ARG A 51 13.47 -10.20 9.82
CA ARG A 51 13.93 -11.14 8.79
C ARG A 51 12.79 -11.62 7.88
N ALA A 52 11.62 -11.92 8.45
CA ALA A 52 10.45 -12.33 7.68
C ALA A 52 9.96 -11.20 6.75
N MET A 53 9.90 -9.97 7.25
CA MET A 53 9.49 -8.81 6.45
C MET A 53 10.51 -8.48 5.34
N TYR A 54 11.81 -8.58 5.64
CA TYR A 54 12.86 -8.45 4.62
C TYR A 54 12.69 -9.50 3.51
N GLN A 55 12.46 -10.77 3.88
CA GLN A 55 12.27 -11.83 2.89
C GLN A 55 11.02 -11.61 2.05
N LEU A 56 9.90 -11.23 2.69
CA LEU A 56 8.67 -10.84 1.99
C LEU A 56 8.94 -9.71 0.99
N CYS A 57 9.75 -8.72 1.36
CA CYS A 57 10.14 -7.63 0.47
C CYS A 57 10.93 -8.12 -0.74
N ILE A 58 11.99 -8.92 -0.52
CA ILE A 58 12.80 -9.48 -1.59
C ILE A 58 11.94 -10.28 -2.56
N ASP A 59 11.11 -11.19 -2.05
CA ASP A 59 10.26 -12.04 -2.89
C ASP A 59 9.17 -11.23 -3.60
N SER A 60 8.69 -10.15 -2.97
CA SER A 60 7.75 -9.23 -3.61
C SER A 60 8.39 -8.36 -4.68
N LEU A 61 9.71 -8.24 -4.78
CA LEU A 61 10.36 -7.35 -5.77
C LEU A 61 11.19 -8.10 -6.82
N ARG A 62 11.46 -9.40 -6.62
CA ARG A 62 12.37 -10.22 -7.43
C ARG A 62 11.99 -10.39 -8.91
N ASP A 63 10.75 -10.14 -9.31
CA ASP A 63 10.29 -10.26 -10.70
C ASP A 63 10.62 -9.03 -11.57
N ASP A 64 11.57 -8.18 -11.17
CA ASP A 64 11.88 -6.94 -11.87
C ASP A 64 13.06 -7.09 -12.84
N ASP A 65 12.75 -7.13 -14.14
CA ASP A 65 13.70 -7.07 -15.25
C ASP A 65 13.79 -5.65 -15.88
N GLY A 66 13.10 -4.67 -15.29
CA GLY A 66 12.86 -3.36 -15.89
C GLY A 66 13.95 -2.32 -15.67
N SER A 67 14.38 -1.70 -16.79
CA SER A 67 15.09 -0.42 -16.79
C SER A 67 14.11 0.73 -16.58
N VAL A 68 13.73 1.00 -15.33
CA VAL A 68 12.96 2.20 -14.96
C VAL A 68 13.87 3.29 -14.37
N ASP A 69 13.55 4.56 -14.68
CA ASP A 69 14.31 5.75 -14.25
C ASP A 69 14.18 6.04 -12.75
N ASP A 70 13.11 5.57 -12.10
CA ASP A 70 12.91 5.57 -10.65
C ASP A 70 12.52 4.18 -10.15
N LYS A 71 13.53 3.37 -9.83
CA LYS A 71 13.33 2.01 -9.30
C LYS A 71 12.63 2.01 -7.94
N THR A 72 12.86 3.02 -7.10
CA THR A 72 12.32 3.04 -5.73
C THR A 72 10.84 3.41 -5.74
N GLY A 73 10.43 4.36 -6.58
CA GLY A 73 9.02 4.64 -6.86
C GLY A 73 8.28 3.41 -7.38
N GLU A 74 8.90 2.69 -8.31
CA GLU A 74 8.33 1.46 -8.86
C GLU A 74 8.17 0.36 -7.80
N TYR A 75 9.10 0.20 -6.87
CA TYR A 75 8.97 -0.76 -5.77
C TYR A 75 7.77 -0.44 -4.87
N ALA A 76 7.58 0.84 -4.52
CA ALA A 76 6.43 1.28 -3.73
C ALA A 76 5.11 1.04 -4.46
N TYR A 77 5.05 1.39 -5.76
CA TYR A 77 3.89 1.16 -6.62
C TYR A 77 3.54 -0.33 -6.71
N ARG A 78 4.53 -1.18 -7.02
CA ARG A 78 4.32 -2.63 -7.13
C ARG A 78 3.91 -3.26 -5.82
N ALA A 79 4.44 -2.82 -4.69
CA ALA A 79 4.04 -3.34 -3.39
C ALA A 79 2.58 -2.96 -3.07
N ALA A 80 2.16 -1.73 -3.37
CA ALA A 80 0.77 -1.30 -3.25
C ALA A 80 -0.17 -2.09 -4.18
N TRP A 81 0.23 -2.27 -5.45
CA TRP A 81 -0.48 -3.10 -6.42
C TRP A 81 -0.65 -4.54 -5.93
N ARG A 82 0.44 -5.19 -5.46
CA ARG A 82 0.38 -6.56 -4.93
C ARG A 82 -0.49 -6.67 -3.68
N ALA A 83 -0.49 -5.66 -2.80
CA ALA A 83 -1.39 -5.62 -1.65
C ALA A 83 -2.86 -5.53 -2.10
N LEU A 84 -3.18 -4.64 -3.06
CA LEU A 84 -4.51 -4.50 -3.63
C LEU A 84 -5.04 -5.81 -4.24
N TRP A 85 -4.22 -6.52 -5.03
CA TRP A 85 -4.64 -7.80 -5.60
C TRP A 85 -4.84 -8.90 -4.56
N ALA A 86 -4.02 -8.90 -3.50
CA ALA A 86 -4.20 -9.84 -2.40
C ALA A 86 -5.54 -9.60 -1.67
N TYR A 87 -5.96 -8.33 -1.54
CA TYR A 87 -7.28 -8.01 -0.99
C TYR A 87 -8.41 -8.59 -1.83
N LEU A 88 -8.33 -8.45 -3.16
CA LEU A 88 -9.33 -9.00 -4.08
C LEU A 88 -9.40 -10.53 -4.02
N ASP A 89 -8.25 -11.21 -3.89
CA ASP A 89 -8.19 -12.67 -3.73
C ASP A 89 -8.83 -13.12 -2.41
N THR A 90 -8.47 -12.48 -1.29
CA THR A 90 -9.06 -12.76 0.02
C THR A 90 -10.57 -12.49 0.04
N MET A 91 -11.03 -11.40 -0.59
CA MET A 91 -12.45 -11.12 -0.77
C MET A 91 -13.15 -12.21 -1.58
N GLY A 92 -12.56 -12.62 -2.71
CA GLY A 92 -13.10 -13.69 -3.55
C GLY A 92 -13.24 -15.01 -2.78
N ARG A 93 -12.22 -15.37 -2.00
CA ARG A 93 -12.23 -16.57 -1.15
C ARG A 93 -13.29 -16.49 -0.06
N ALA A 94 -13.39 -15.37 0.65
CA ALA A 94 -14.43 -15.20 1.66
C ALA A 94 -15.85 -15.22 1.07
N TRP A 95 -16.05 -14.62 -0.12
CA TRP A 95 -17.33 -14.71 -0.83
C TRP A 95 -17.67 -16.14 -1.25
N HIS A 96 -16.69 -16.92 -1.68
CA HIS A 96 -16.87 -18.35 -1.99
C HIS A 96 -17.42 -19.11 -0.78
N PHE A 97 -16.76 -18.97 0.37
CA PHE A 97 -17.21 -19.59 1.63
C PHE A 97 -18.63 -19.16 2.04
N LEU A 98 -18.95 -17.87 1.89
CA LEU A 98 -20.27 -17.32 2.22
C LEU A 98 -21.40 -17.86 1.33
N ARG A 99 -21.13 -18.13 0.05
CA ARG A 99 -22.14 -18.53 -0.95
C ARG A 99 -22.39 -20.03 -1.00
N ASN A 100 -21.38 -20.85 -0.72
CA ASN A 100 -21.46 -22.31 -0.92
C ASN A 100 -21.97 -23.09 0.29
N ALA A 101 -22.47 -22.42 1.34
CA ALA A 101 -22.83 -23.04 2.63
C ALA A 101 -21.68 -23.87 3.26
N GLU A 102 -20.43 -23.61 2.87
CA GLU A 102 -19.23 -24.20 3.46
C GLU A 102 -19.04 -23.75 4.92
N LEU A 103 -19.61 -22.59 5.26
CA LEU A 103 -19.67 -22.08 6.63
C LEU A 103 -20.98 -22.49 7.29
N ALA A 104 -20.88 -23.07 8.49
CA ALA A 104 -22.04 -23.18 9.36
C ALA A 104 -22.61 -21.78 9.64
N ALA A 105 -23.94 -21.66 9.72
CA ALA A 105 -24.56 -20.42 10.17
C ALA A 105 -24.03 -20.06 11.57
N GLY A 106 -23.79 -18.77 11.83
CA GLY A 106 -23.28 -18.30 13.12
C GLY A 106 -22.12 -17.32 13.01
N GLU A 107 -21.24 -17.35 14.00
CA GLU A 107 -20.19 -16.32 14.18
C GLU A 107 -19.17 -16.27 13.05
N GLU A 108 -18.82 -17.42 12.46
CA GLU A 108 -17.88 -17.49 11.34
C GLU A 108 -18.45 -16.80 10.10
N LYS A 109 -19.69 -17.12 9.73
CA LYS A 109 -20.40 -16.44 8.64
C LYS A 109 -20.50 -14.93 8.88
N ALA A 110 -20.79 -14.51 10.12
CA ALA A 110 -20.86 -13.09 10.48
C ALA A 110 -19.49 -12.40 10.41
N ALA A 111 -18.41 -13.08 10.82
CA ALA A 111 -17.05 -12.55 10.72
C ALA A 111 -16.62 -12.37 9.25
N TYR A 112 -16.95 -13.32 8.38
CA TYR A 112 -16.59 -13.24 6.96
C TYR A 112 -17.38 -12.13 6.27
N ALA A 113 -18.69 -12.04 6.55
CA ALA A 113 -19.52 -10.94 6.06
C ALA A 113 -19.01 -9.57 6.54
N PHE A 114 -18.53 -9.47 7.79
CA PHE A 114 -17.88 -8.24 8.29
C PHE A 114 -16.60 -7.91 7.51
N CYS A 115 -15.78 -8.92 7.20
CA CYS A 115 -14.56 -8.72 6.43
C CYS A 115 -14.85 -8.20 5.01
N VAL A 116 -15.71 -8.87 4.24
CA VAL A 116 -15.91 -8.53 2.81
C VAL A 116 -17.05 -7.56 2.52
N GLY A 117 -17.98 -7.39 3.46
CA GLY A 117 -19.11 -6.46 3.34
C GLY A 117 -18.81 -5.04 3.84
N GLY A 118 -17.53 -4.73 4.11
CA GLY A 118 -17.11 -3.39 4.50
C GLY A 118 -15.60 -3.24 4.59
N ARG A 119 -14.92 -4.00 5.46
CA ARG A 119 -13.50 -3.74 5.78
C ARG A 119 -12.57 -3.88 4.58
N TYR A 120 -12.68 -4.97 3.82
CA TYR A 120 -11.84 -5.16 2.65
C TYR A 120 -12.22 -4.22 1.50
N GLN A 121 -13.48 -3.82 1.37
CA GLN A 121 -13.91 -2.80 0.40
C GLN A 121 -13.31 -1.43 0.73
N ASP A 122 -13.31 -1.04 2.01
CA ASP A 122 -12.69 0.19 2.48
C ASP A 122 -11.16 0.15 2.30
N ALA A 123 -10.53 -1.01 2.55
CA ALA A 123 -9.10 -1.20 2.36
C ALA A 123 -8.69 -1.16 0.88
N GLU A 124 -9.48 -1.75 -0.01
CA GLU A 124 -9.33 -1.69 -1.46
C GLU A 124 -9.40 -0.24 -1.94
N ALA A 125 -10.48 0.49 -1.58
CA ALA A 125 -10.66 1.88 -1.97
C ALA A 125 -9.54 2.80 -1.47
N ALA A 126 -8.99 2.53 -0.29
CA ALA A 126 -7.84 3.26 0.22
C ALA A 126 -6.54 2.93 -0.56
N MET A 127 -6.28 1.66 -0.84
CA MET A 127 -5.07 1.25 -1.57
C MET A 127 -5.10 1.62 -3.06
N ASP A 128 -6.28 1.67 -3.68
CA ASP A 128 -6.46 2.19 -5.04
C ASP A 128 -6.09 3.69 -5.14
N LYS A 129 -6.48 4.48 -4.12
CA LYS A 129 -6.04 5.89 -4.01
C LYS A 129 -4.55 6.02 -3.80
N VAL A 130 -3.92 5.12 -3.04
CA VAL A 130 -2.46 5.08 -2.93
C VAL A 130 -1.85 4.87 -4.32
N GLN A 131 -2.28 3.83 -5.01
CA GLN A 131 -1.73 3.44 -6.30
C GLN A 131 -1.86 4.55 -7.35
N SER A 132 -3.02 5.21 -7.43
CA SER A 132 -3.24 6.33 -8.35
C SER A 132 -2.40 7.57 -8.03
N ARG A 133 -2.01 7.79 -6.76
CA ARG A 133 -1.25 8.97 -6.32
C ARG A 133 0.27 8.77 -6.33
N LEU A 134 0.74 7.52 -6.35
CA LEU A 134 2.18 7.20 -6.36
C LEU A 134 2.92 7.72 -7.62
N PRO A 135 2.36 7.60 -8.84
CA PRO A 135 2.97 8.17 -10.05
C PRO A 135 3.13 9.70 -10.00
N GLU A 136 2.29 10.39 -9.23
CA GLU A 136 2.28 11.86 -9.11
C GLU A 136 3.16 12.40 -7.97
N HIS A 137 4.09 11.60 -7.44
CA HIS A 137 5.03 11.98 -6.38
C HIS A 137 4.36 12.40 -5.05
N CYS A 138 3.75 11.42 -4.37
CA CYS A 138 3.17 11.57 -3.03
C CYS A 138 2.00 12.56 -2.98
N GLY A 139 0.98 12.33 -3.81
CA GLY A 139 -0.28 13.06 -3.75
C GLY A 139 -0.88 13.16 -2.33
N PRO A 140 -1.83 14.08 -2.10
CA PRO A 140 -2.29 14.43 -0.76
C PRO A 140 -2.75 13.22 0.05
N ASP A 141 -2.33 13.18 1.33
CA ASP A 141 -2.72 12.16 2.32
C ASP A 141 -2.48 10.70 1.90
N THR A 142 -1.50 10.41 1.03
CA THR A 142 -1.17 9.03 0.62
C THR A 142 -0.83 8.14 1.82
N GLY A 143 -0.11 8.65 2.83
CA GLY A 143 0.18 7.87 4.04
C GLY A 143 -1.04 7.66 4.94
N GLY A 144 -2.01 8.58 4.92
CA GLY A 144 -3.31 8.38 5.56
C GLY A 144 -4.10 7.24 4.91
N GLU A 145 -4.06 7.12 3.58
CA GLU A 145 -4.69 6.00 2.87
C GLU A 145 -4.04 4.65 3.20
N TYR A 146 -2.71 4.55 3.25
CA TYR A 146 -2.02 3.34 3.73
C TYR A 146 -2.48 2.95 5.13
N LYS A 147 -2.57 3.91 6.06
CA LYS A 147 -3.00 3.67 7.45
C LYS A 147 -4.47 3.24 7.51
N ARG A 148 -5.34 3.81 6.66
CA ARG A 148 -6.74 3.38 6.52
C ARG A 148 -6.82 1.93 6.06
N ALA A 149 -6.15 1.57 4.97
CA ALA A 149 -6.10 0.19 4.49
C ALA A 149 -5.60 -0.77 5.57
N LEU A 150 -4.51 -0.42 6.26
CA LEU A 150 -3.94 -1.25 7.32
C LEU A 150 -4.92 -1.49 8.48
N ARG A 151 -5.61 -0.43 8.94
CA ARG A 151 -6.64 -0.51 9.99
C ARG A 151 -7.80 -1.41 9.56
N ASP A 152 -8.17 -1.37 8.30
CA ASP A 152 -9.34 -2.10 7.82
C ASP A 152 -9.04 -3.60 7.64
N VAL A 153 -7.87 -3.94 7.09
CA VAL A 153 -7.36 -5.33 7.09
C VAL A 153 -7.15 -5.86 8.51
N ALA A 154 -6.57 -5.06 9.43
CA ALA A 154 -6.38 -5.45 10.82
C ALA A 154 -7.68 -5.80 11.53
N ALA A 155 -8.74 -5.02 11.32
CA ALA A 155 -10.01 -5.31 11.97
C ALA A 155 -10.65 -6.61 11.47
N CYS A 156 -10.50 -6.93 10.18
CA CYS A 156 -10.89 -8.25 9.70
C CYS A 156 -10.05 -9.33 10.40
N ARG A 157 -8.71 -9.17 10.42
CA ARG A 157 -7.78 -10.12 11.06
C ARG A 157 -8.20 -10.40 12.51
N ASP A 158 -8.40 -9.35 13.28
CA ASP A 158 -8.74 -9.43 14.71
C ASP A 158 -10.14 -10.05 14.92
N ARG A 159 -11.04 -9.93 13.93
CA ARG A 159 -12.35 -10.58 13.97
C ARG A 159 -12.27 -12.07 13.65
N VAL A 160 -11.48 -12.47 12.65
CA VAL A 160 -11.35 -13.88 12.24
C VAL A 160 -10.43 -14.67 13.16
N ALA A 161 -9.46 -14.04 13.81
CA ALA A 161 -8.57 -14.66 14.79
C ALA A 161 -9.29 -15.15 16.06
N LYS A 162 -10.49 -14.63 16.33
CA LYS A 162 -11.34 -15.07 17.45
C LYS A 162 -12.11 -16.35 17.15
N LEU A 163 -12.15 -16.78 15.89
CA LEU A 163 -12.84 -18.00 15.49
C LEU A 163 -11.95 -19.21 15.75
N PRO A 164 -12.53 -20.36 16.12
CA PRO A 164 -11.78 -21.61 16.17
C PRO A 164 -11.36 -22.01 14.75
N SER A 165 -10.07 -21.92 14.45
CA SER A 165 -9.45 -22.40 13.20
C SER A 165 -10.05 -21.85 11.90
N SER A 166 -10.17 -20.52 11.78
CA SER A 166 -10.62 -19.87 10.55
C SER A 166 -9.68 -20.13 9.36
N PRO A 167 -10.15 -20.69 8.24
CA PRO A 167 -9.33 -20.87 7.04
C PRO A 167 -8.95 -19.53 6.37
N LEU A 168 -9.60 -18.42 6.72
CA LEU A 168 -9.30 -17.10 6.18
C LEU A 168 -8.14 -16.41 6.93
N LEU A 169 -7.84 -16.80 8.17
CA LEU A 169 -6.89 -16.09 9.03
C LEU A 169 -5.51 -15.91 8.38
N ALA A 170 -4.95 -16.97 7.81
CA ALA A 170 -3.62 -16.92 7.18
C ALA A 170 -3.57 -15.97 5.98
N MET A 171 -4.66 -15.87 5.22
CA MET A 171 -4.75 -14.95 4.08
C MET A 171 -4.77 -13.49 4.58
N VAL A 172 -5.59 -13.19 5.59
CA VAL A 172 -5.70 -11.83 6.14
C VAL A 172 -4.40 -11.40 6.82
N GLU A 173 -3.69 -12.31 7.50
CA GLU A 173 -2.36 -12.02 8.06
C GLU A 173 -1.33 -11.71 6.97
N ALA A 174 -1.37 -12.46 5.86
CA ALA A 174 -0.49 -12.21 4.73
C ALA A 174 -0.81 -10.87 4.05
N ASP A 175 -2.08 -10.52 3.91
CA ASP A 175 -2.52 -9.21 3.41
C ASP A 175 -2.03 -8.09 4.31
N TYR A 176 -2.21 -8.22 5.62
CA TYR A 176 -1.75 -7.24 6.61
C TYR A 176 -0.24 -6.98 6.48
N ASN A 177 0.56 -8.04 6.33
CA ASN A 177 2.00 -7.91 6.13
C ASN A 177 2.35 -7.25 4.78
N ARG A 178 1.60 -7.53 3.71
CA ARG A 178 1.76 -6.86 2.41
C ARG A 178 1.39 -5.38 2.49
N THR A 179 0.35 -5.02 3.23
CA THR A 179 -0.02 -3.62 3.48
C THR A 179 1.08 -2.87 4.23
N ILE A 180 1.66 -3.51 5.26
CA ILE A 180 2.81 -2.95 5.98
C ILE A 180 3.98 -2.75 5.03
N LEU A 181 4.35 -3.77 4.27
CA LEU A 181 5.46 -3.70 3.32
C LEU A 181 5.26 -2.55 2.31
N ALA A 182 4.05 -2.44 1.74
CA ALA A 182 3.72 -1.39 0.80
C ALA A 182 3.87 0.00 1.43
N TYR A 183 3.43 0.18 2.67
CA TYR A 183 3.62 1.44 3.39
C TYR A 183 5.10 1.72 3.71
N LEU A 184 5.86 0.70 4.12
CA LEU A 184 7.30 0.84 4.40
C LEU A 184 8.07 1.28 3.15
N LEU A 185 7.78 0.69 1.99
CA LEU A 185 8.39 1.09 0.71
C LEU A 185 7.90 2.47 0.26
N GLY A 186 6.63 2.81 0.50
CA GLY A 186 6.09 4.16 0.26
C GLY A 186 6.83 5.24 1.06
N LYS A 187 7.28 4.94 2.29
CA LYS A 187 8.08 5.89 3.08
C LYS A 187 9.45 6.19 2.44
N LEU A 188 10.06 5.24 1.71
CA LEU A 188 11.35 5.48 1.03
C LEU A 188 11.23 6.57 -0.04
N ILE A 189 10.04 6.76 -0.60
CA ILE A 189 9.76 7.81 -1.57
C ILE A 189 9.09 9.03 -0.94
N GLY A 190 9.08 9.18 0.39
CA GLY A 190 8.59 10.40 1.06
C GLY A 190 7.11 10.42 1.41
N VAL A 191 6.41 9.28 1.38
CA VAL A 191 5.04 9.17 1.93
C VAL A 191 5.08 9.22 3.47
N ASN A 192 4.24 10.06 4.08
CA ASN A 192 4.13 10.24 5.54
C ASN A 192 2.79 9.79 6.13
#